data_AF-A0A7Z7KC48-F1
#
_entry.id   AF-A0A7Z7KC48-F1
#
_cell.length_a   1.000
_cell.length_b   1.000
_cell.length_c   1.000
_cell.angle_alpha   90.00
_cell.angle_beta   90.00
_cell.angle_gamma   90.00
#
_symmetry.space_group_name_H-M   'P 1'
#
loop_
_entity.id
_entity.type
_entity.pdbx_description
1 polymer ?
#
loop_
_entity_poly.entity_id
_entity_poly.type
_entity_poly.pdbx_seq_one_letter_code
_entity_poly.pdbx_strand_id
1 'polypeptide(L)'
;MKKIKRFIIALALSLFTIANTAPAIVYANETNQIINEQQQVQQAIDEIDQKLSRPISVSENDLNARIQEAKKRYPGLTEERMKELAYQTLTPYSFRASVWDGQGVTVDEFAWVVENLIAASISGGVGGIGNLVKQKGLAAAKATLSRVAKAAAMRVGVYSGWIAGALERVFDYINIFANVGHAVAQWVDANDFHPNNGRINAWA
;
A
#
# COMPACT_ATOMS: atom_id res chain seq x y z
N MET A 1 55.51 39.52 5.51
CA MET A 1 55.04 38.82 6.74
C MET A 1 53.64 39.22 7.22
N LYS A 2 53.30 40.50 7.43
CA LYS A 2 51.95 40.92 7.93
C LYS A 2 50.78 40.45 7.06
N LYS A 3 50.90 40.51 5.73
CA LYS A 3 49.85 40.07 4.78
C LYS A 3 49.60 38.56 4.84
N ILE A 4 50.66 37.76 4.96
CA ILE A 4 50.59 36.30 5.10
C ILE A 4 49.92 35.90 6.43
N LYS A 5 50.28 36.56 7.55
CA LYS A 5 49.62 36.31 8.84
C LYS A 5 48.12 36.63 8.81
N ARG A 6 47.72 37.73 8.16
CA ARG A 6 46.30 38.09 7.99
C ARG A 6 45.54 37.07 7.15
N PHE A 7 46.17 36.56 6.09
CA PHE A 7 45.59 35.52 5.24
C PHE A 7 45.37 34.20 6.02
N ILE A 8 46.37 33.76 6.79
CA ILE A 8 46.25 32.54 7.63
C ILE A 8 45.15 32.70 8.69
N ILE A 9 45.06 33.87 9.34
CA ILE A 9 44.02 34.15 10.34
C ILE A 9 42.63 34.14 9.69
N ALA A 10 42.46 34.75 8.52
CA ALA A 10 41.20 34.75 7.79
C ALA A 10 40.78 33.33 7.37
N LEU A 11 41.73 32.52 6.90
CA LEU A 11 41.49 31.13 6.52
C LEU A 11 41.09 30.28 7.74
N ALA A 12 41.78 30.44 8.87
CA ALA A 12 41.46 29.75 10.12
C ALA A 12 40.06 30.13 10.64
N LEU A 13 39.71 31.42 10.60
CA LEU A 13 38.37 31.90 10.94
C LEU A 13 37.30 31.32 10.00
N SER A 14 37.55 31.26 8.69
CA SER A 14 36.59 30.66 7.74
C SER A 14 36.41 29.16 7.93
N LEU A 15 37.47 28.42 8.25
CA LEU A 15 37.37 27.00 8.54
C LEU A 15 36.64 26.75 9.85
N PHE A 16 36.88 27.60 10.86
CA PHE A 16 36.19 27.53 12.14
C PHE A 16 34.70 27.86 12.01
N THR A 17 34.32 28.84 11.18
CA THR A 17 32.90 29.12 10.94
C THR A 17 32.22 27.99 10.17
N ILE A 18 32.84 27.44 9.12
CA ILE A 18 32.29 26.29 8.37
C ILE A 18 32.14 25.07 9.27
N ALA A 19 33.14 24.74 10.09
CA ALA A 19 33.08 23.60 11.00
C ALA A 19 31.95 23.70 12.02
N ASN A 20 31.58 24.92 12.44
CA ASN A 20 30.50 25.15 13.40
C ASN A 20 29.11 25.29 12.75
N THR A 21 29.00 25.71 11.48
CA THR A 21 27.71 25.89 10.80
C THR A 21 27.30 24.74 9.90
N ALA A 22 28.26 24.01 9.32
CA ALA A 22 27.97 22.89 8.42
C ALA A 22 27.13 21.77 9.09
N PRO A 23 27.39 21.35 10.34
CA PRO A 23 26.59 20.31 10.99
C PRO A 23 25.12 20.71 11.15
N ALA A 24 24.86 21.97 11.52
CA ALA A 24 23.50 22.49 11.67
C ALA A 24 22.76 22.58 10.33
N ILE A 25 23.45 22.95 9.25
CA ILE A 25 22.88 22.99 7.90
C ILE A 25 22.55 21.58 7.39
N VAL A 26 23.46 20.62 7.59
CA VAL A 26 23.23 19.22 7.21
C VAL A 26 22.05 18.64 7.99
N TYR A 27 22.04 18.81 9.31
CA TYR A 27 20.92 18.36 10.15
C TYR A 27 19.59 18.99 9.75
N ALA A 28 19.56 20.30 9.49
CA ALA A 28 18.33 20.98 9.05
C ALA A 28 17.86 20.46 7.69
N ASN A 29 18.78 20.18 6.76
CA ASN A 29 18.44 19.63 5.46
C ASN A 29 17.88 18.21 5.56
N GLU A 30 18.53 17.32 6.33
CA GLU A 30 18.04 15.96 6.58
C GLU A 30 16.68 15.97 7.28
N THR A 31 16.49 16.85 8.28
CA THR A 31 15.22 17.01 8.98
C THR A 31 14.12 17.46 8.02
N ASN A 32 14.40 18.44 7.15
CA ASN A 32 13.43 18.89 6.15
C ASN A 32 13.11 17.79 5.13
N GLN A 33 14.08 16.96 4.74
CA GLN A 33 13.82 15.81 3.88
C GLN A 33 12.87 14.81 4.53
N ILE A 34 13.11 14.43 5.79
CA ILE A 34 12.24 13.51 6.54
C ILE A 34 10.82 14.08 6.67
N ILE A 35 10.68 15.36 7.01
CA ILE A 35 9.37 16.02 7.13
C ILE A 35 8.63 15.99 5.78
N ASN A 36 9.32 16.30 4.69
CA ASN A 36 8.73 16.29 3.36
C ASN A 36 8.29 14.88 2.94
N GLU A 37 9.08 13.85 3.22
CA GLU A 37 8.71 12.45 2.97
C GLU A 37 7.47 12.04 3.77
N GLN A 38 7.42 12.37 5.06
CA GLN A 38 6.26 12.09 5.91
C GLN A 38 4.99 12.81 5.41
N GLN A 39 5.12 14.06 4.97
CA GLN A 39 4.01 14.80 4.37
C GLN A 39 3.52 14.16 3.07
N GLN A 40 4.43 13.70 2.19
CA GLN A 40 4.05 13.01 0.96
C GLN A 40 3.34 11.68 1.24
N VAL A 41 3.80 10.92 2.24
CA VAL A 41 3.13 9.69 2.68
C VAL A 41 1.73 10.01 3.21
N GLN A 42 1.59 11.03 4.07
CA GLN A 42 0.30 11.41 4.63
C GLN A 42 -0.68 11.88 3.53
N GLN A 43 -0.22 12.71 2.60
CA GLN A 43 -1.03 13.14 1.45
C GLN A 43 -1.49 11.95 0.61
N ALA A 44 -0.61 10.98 0.35
CA ALA A 44 -0.96 9.77 -0.40
C ALA A 44 -1.99 8.89 0.35
N ILE A 45 -1.93 8.84 1.68
CA ILE A 45 -2.92 8.19 2.53
C ILE A 45 -4.26 8.92 2.46
N ASP A 46 -4.26 10.24 2.62
CA ASP A 46 -5.50 11.04 2.64
C ASP A 46 -6.23 10.96 1.29
N GLU A 47 -5.48 11.05 0.18
CA GLU A 47 -6.02 10.93 -1.18
C GLU A 47 -6.68 9.56 -1.42
N ILE A 48 -6.02 8.46 -1.02
CA ILE A 48 -6.55 7.12 -1.24
C ILE A 48 -7.73 6.84 -0.30
N ASP A 49 -7.67 7.28 0.96
CA ASP A 49 -8.76 7.13 1.91
C ASP A 49 -10.00 7.91 1.45
N GLN A 50 -9.82 9.12 0.90
CA GLN A 50 -10.91 9.87 0.27
C GLN A 50 -11.48 9.15 -0.96
N LYS A 51 -10.66 8.47 -1.75
CA LYS A 51 -11.14 7.70 -2.90
C LYS A 51 -11.90 6.45 -2.47
N LEU A 52 -11.43 5.77 -1.42
CA LEU A 52 -12.00 4.54 -0.88
C LEU A 52 -13.21 4.79 0.04
N SER A 53 -13.46 6.02 0.50
CA SER A 53 -14.64 6.35 1.32
C SER A 53 -15.95 6.42 0.52
N ARG A 54 -15.88 6.34 -0.81
CA ARG A 54 -17.03 6.39 -1.74
C ARG A 54 -17.07 5.16 -2.66
N PRO A 55 -18.25 4.81 -3.21
CA PRO A 55 -18.34 3.80 -4.26
C PRO A 55 -17.45 4.16 -5.46
N ILE A 56 -16.71 3.18 -5.97
CA ILE A 56 -15.87 3.35 -7.16
C ILE A 56 -16.64 2.80 -8.37
N SER A 57 -16.89 3.68 -9.34
CA SER A 57 -17.51 3.28 -10.60
C SER A 57 -16.48 2.61 -11.52
N VAL A 58 -16.80 1.41 -12.00
CA VAL A 58 -16.03 0.66 -12.99
C VAL A 58 -17.01 0.20 -14.08
N SER A 59 -16.65 0.37 -15.35
CA SER A 59 -17.52 -0.09 -16.44
C SER A 59 -17.60 -1.62 -16.43
N GLU A 60 -18.74 -2.17 -16.85
CA GLU A 60 -18.91 -3.62 -16.93
C GLU A 60 -17.88 -4.27 -17.87
N ASN A 61 -17.52 -3.59 -18.96
CA ASN A 61 -16.48 -4.03 -19.88
C ASN A 61 -15.09 -4.09 -19.21
N ASP A 62 -14.72 -3.07 -18.44
CA ASP A 62 -13.43 -3.07 -17.72
C ASP A 62 -13.40 -4.16 -16.66
N LEU A 63 -14.51 -4.36 -15.94
CA LEU A 63 -14.61 -5.42 -14.94
C LEU A 63 -14.49 -6.80 -15.59
N ASN A 64 -15.21 -7.04 -16.69
CA ASN A 64 -15.15 -8.30 -17.41
C ASN A 64 -13.74 -8.57 -17.97
N ALA A 65 -13.06 -7.55 -18.50
CA ALA A 65 -11.67 -7.69 -18.96
C ALA A 65 -10.73 -8.11 -17.82
N ARG A 66 -10.82 -7.43 -16.66
CA ARG A 66 -10.05 -7.78 -15.45
C ARG A 66 -10.32 -9.22 -14.99
N ILE A 67 -11.57 -9.65 -15.03
CA ILE A 67 -11.96 -11.02 -14.67
C ILE A 67 -11.32 -12.04 -15.62
N GLN A 68 -11.35 -11.81 -16.93
CA GLN A 68 -10.72 -12.75 -17.88
C GLN A 68 -9.20 -12.83 -17.68
N GLU A 69 -8.54 -11.72 -17.32
CA GLU A 69 -7.12 -11.73 -16.96
C GLU A 69 -6.87 -12.46 -15.63
N ALA A 70 -7.72 -12.23 -14.63
CA ALA A 70 -7.63 -12.86 -13.32
C ALA A 70 -7.87 -14.37 -13.37
N LYS A 71 -8.76 -14.88 -14.23
CA LYS A 71 -9.01 -16.33 -14.38
C LYS A 71 -7.77 -17.14 -14.74
N LYS A 72 -6.79 -16.53 -15.43
CA LYS A 72 -5.50 -17.17 -15.72
C LYS A 72 -4.65 -17.35 -14.46
N ARG A 73 -4.82 -16.49 -13.47
CA ARG A 73 -4.04 -16.46 -12.21
C ARG A 73 -4.76 -17.16 -11.07
N TYR A 74 -6.09 -17.12 -11.05
CA TYR A 74 -6.96 -17.71 -10.03
C TYR A 74 -7.97 -18.67 -10.68
N PRO A 75 -7.52 -19.81 -11.24
CA PRO A 75 -8.39 -20.74 -11.98
C PRO A 75 -9.45 -21.41 -11.11
N GLY A 76 -9.31 -21.39 -9.79
CA GLY A 76 -10.29 -21.92 -8.84
C GLY A 76 -11.52 -21.04 -8.63
N LEU A 77 -11.51 -19.79 -9.12
CA LEU A 77 -12.63 -18.85 -8.98
C LEU A 77 -13.51 -18.84 -10.24
N THR A 78 -14.81 -19.02 -10.05
CA THR A 78 -15.78 -18.85 -11.13
C THR A 78 -15.94 -17.37 -11.49
N GLU A 79 -16.40 -17.11 -12.72
CA GLU A 79 -16.65 -15.74 -13.17
C GLU A 79 -17.73 -15.06 -12.34
N GLU A 80 -18.80 -15.78 -11.99
CA GLU A 80 -19.88 -15.30 -11.14
C GLU A 80 -19.35 -14.89 -9.77
N ARG A 81 -18.46 -15.72 -9.18
CA ARG A 81 -17.85 -15.43 -7.89
C ARG A 81 -16.93 -14.21 -7.95
N MET A 82 -16.13 -14.09 -9.01
CA MET A 82 -15.28 -12.91 -9.22
C MET A 82 -16.11 -11.63 -9.36
N LYS A 83 -17.24 -11.67 -10.09
CA LYS A 83 -18.18 -10.54 -10.22
C LYS A 83 -18.78 -10.16 -8.88
N GLU A 84 -19.28 -11.14 -8.12
CA GLU A 84 -19.84 -10.92 -6.79
C GLU A 84 -18.84 -10.22 -5.85
N LEU A 85 -17.62 -10.76 -5.77
CA LEU A 85 -16.53 -10.19 -4.98
C LEU A 85 -16.13 -8.79 -5.45
N ALA A 86 -16.10 -8.56 -6.76
CA ALA A 86 -15.80 -7.25 -7.32
C ALA A 86 -16.86 -6.21 -6.95
N TYR A 87 -18.15 -6.54 -7.09
CA TYR A 87 -19.22 -5.61 -6.73
C TYR A 87 -19.25 -5.31 -5.23
N GLN A 88 -19.04 -6.32 -4.39
CA GLN A 88 -18.87 -6.11 -2.95
C GLN A 88 -17.71 -5.15 -2.69
N THR A 89 -16.59 -5.33 -3.39
CA THR A 89 -15.37 -4.58 -3.06
C THR A 89 -15.25 -3.23 -3.73
N LEU A 90 -16.14 -2.87 -4.66
CA LEU A 90 -16.19 -1.52 -5.25
C LEU A 90 -16.98 -0.51 -4.42
N THR A 91 -17.79 -0.99 -3.45
CA THR A 91 -18.54 -0.13 -2.52
C THR A 91 -17.94 -0.19 -1.11
N PRO A 92 -17.87 0.92 -0.37
CA PRO A 92 -17.48 0.90 1.05
C PRO A 92 -18.60 0.37 1.97
N TYR A 93 -19.82 0.23 1.45
CA TYR A 93 -21.00 -0.20 2.22
C TYR A 93 -21.22 -1.71 2.19
N SER A 94 -20.31 -2.45 1.57
CA SER A 94 -20.39 -3.90 1.54
C SER A 94 -20.12 -4.46 2.92
N PHE A 95 -21.06 -5.30 3.34
CA PHE A 95 -20.92 -6.15 4.51
C PHE A 95 -21.14 -7.58 4.05
N ARG A 96 -20.30 -8.51 4.49
CA ARG A 96 -20.49 -9.93 4.22
C ARG A 96 -20.99 -10.68 5.44
N ALA A 97 -21.96 -11.54 5.20
CA ALA A 97 -22.50 -12.49 6.16
C ALA A 97 -21.49 -13.58 6.58
N SER A 98 -20.37 -13.78 5.85
CA SER A 98 -19.39 -14.85 6.11
C SER A 98 -18.47 -14.60 7.32
N VAL A 99 -18.61 -13.48 8.03
CA VAL A 99 -18.05 -13.37 9.39
C VAL A 99 -18.68 -14.42 10.31
N TRP A 100 -19.90 -14.89 9.97
CA TRP A 100 -20.70 -15.78 10.81
C TRP A 100 -20.72 -17.25 10.34
N ASP A 101 -20.19 -17.57 9.15
CA ASP A 101 -20.08 -18.97 8.69
C ASP A 101 -18.80 -19.67 9.18
N GLY A 102 -17.89 -18.92 9.80
CA GLY A 102 -16.68 -19.43 10.43
C GLY A 102 -15.60 -19.87 9.44
N GLN A 103 -15.77 -19.69 8.12
CA GLN A 103 -14.84 -20.17 7.11
C GLN A 103 -13.96 -19.09 6.46
N GLY A 104 -14.25 -17.80 6.60
CA GLY A 104 -13.42 -16.75 5.99
C GLY A 104 -13.42 -16.79 4.46
N VAL A 105 -12.50 -16.05 3.82
CA VAL A 105 -12.35 -16.04 2.35
C VAL A 105 -11.12 -16.84 1.94
N THR A 106 -11.09 -17.43 0.75
CA THR A 106 -9.87 -18.12 0.28
C THR A 106 -8.77 -17.12 -0.05
N VAL A 107 -7.51 -17.59 -0.09
CA VAL A 107 -6.36 -16.78 -0.55
C VAL A 107 -6.61 -16.21 -1.94
N ASP A 108 -7.17 -16.99 -2.87
CA ASP A 108 -7.48 -16.54 -4.23
C ASP A 108 -8.59 -15.47 -4.25
N GLU A 109 -9.64 -15.65 -3.44
CA GLU A 109 -10.71 -14.65 -3.32
C GLU A 109 -10.17 -13.33 -2.79
N PHE A 110 -9.33 -13.37 -1.75
CA PHE A 110 -8.74 -12.17 -1.18
C PHE A 110 -7.74 -11.50 -2.15
N ALA A 111 -6.92 -12.30 -2.84
CA ALA A 111 -5.98 -11.82 -3.84
C ALA A 111 -6.69 -11.09 -5.00
N TRP A 112 -7.76 -11.68 -5.53
CA TRP A 112 -8.60 -11.08 -6.56
C TRP A 112 -9.18 -9.74 -6.10
N VAL A 113 -9.68 -9.69 -4.87
CA VAL A 113 -10.29 -8.49 -4.31
C VAL A 113 -9.30 -7.35 -4.14
N VAL A 114 -8.11 -7.64 -3.61
CA VAL A 114 -7.03 -6.65 -3.47
C VAL A 114 -6.66 -6.08 -4.84
N GLU A 115 -6.51 -6.94 -5.85
CA GLU A 115 -6.15 -6.49 -7.20
C GLU A 115 -7.24 -5.72 -7.92
N ASN A 116 -8.49 -6.16 -7.80
CA ASN A 116 -9.61 -5.42 -8.37
C ASN A 116 -9.68 -4.02 -7.76
N LEU A 117 -9.47 -3.91 -6.45
CA LEU A 117 -9.49 -2.62 -5.77
C LEU A 117 -8.28 -1.75 -6.11
N ILE A 118 -7.08 -2.33 -6.26
CA ILE A 118 -5.91 -1.64 -6.85
C ILE A 118 -6.25 -1.13 -8.26
N ALA A 119 -6.81 -1.99 -9.12
CA ALA A 119 -7.18 -1.66 -10.49
C ALA A 119 -8.25 -0.55 -10.58
N ALA A 120 -9.12 -0.44 -9.58
CA ALA A 120 -10.17 0.58 -9.52
C ALA A 120 -9.67 1.90 -8.88
N SER A 121 -8.73 1.81 -7.94
CA SER A 121 -8.30 2.95 -7.12
C SER A 121 -7.00 3.61 -7.59
N ILE A 122 -6.13 2.89 -8.28
CA ILE A 122 -4.84 3.39 -8.76
C ILE A 122 -4.89 3.59 -10.28
N SER A 123 -4.37 4.72 -10.77
CA SER A 123 -4.30 5.01 -12.21
C SER A 123 -3.40 3.99 -12.91
N GLY A 124 -3.89 3.38 -13.99
CA GLY A 124 -3.20 2.25 -14.66
C GLY A 124 -3.29 0.92 -13.90
N GLY A 125 -4.03 0.88 -12.79
CA GLY A 125 -4.27 -0.31 -11.98
C GLY A 125 -3.01 -0.99 -11.46
N VAL A 126 -2.97 -2.33 -11.51
CA VAL A 126 -1.80 -3.11 -11.04
C VAL A 126 -0.54 -2.76 -11.83
N GLY A 127 -0.66 -2.55 -13.15
CA GLY A 127 0.46 -2.08 -13.99
C GLY A 127 0.89 -0.63 -13.68
N GLY A 128 0.05 0.13 -12.99
CA GLY A 128 0.30 1.51 -12.58
C GLY A 128 1.16 1.66 -11.33
N ILE A 129 1.47 0.58 -10.59
CA ILE A 129 2.24 0.64 -9.34
C ILE A 129 3.64 1.25 -9.56
N GLY A 130 4.30 0.93 -10.67
CA GLY A 130 5.58 1.55 -11.02
C GLY A 130 5.49 3.07 -11.21
N ASN A 131 4.41 3.54 -11.84
CA ASN A 131 4.17 4.98 -11.99
C ASN A 131 3.84 5.65 -10.65
N LEU A 132 3.09 4.96 -9.78
CA LEU A 132 2.82 5.44 -8.42
C LEU A 132 4.11 5.64 -7.62
N VAL A 133 5.02 4.66 -7.65
CA VAL A 133 6.35 4.76 -7.02
C VAL A 133 7.16 5.88 -7.61
N LYS A 134 7.15 6.04 -8.94
CA LYS A 134 7.88 7.12 -9.63
C LYS A 134 7.36 8.52 -9.25
N GLN A 135 6.05 8.67 -9.05
CA GLN A 135 5.41 9.95 -8.78
C GLN A 135 5.45 10.34 -7.31
N LYS A 136 5.25 9.38 -6.40
CA LYS A 136 5.06 9.64 -4.95
C LYS A 136 6.16 9.07 -4.07
N GLY A 137 7.09 8.29 -4.63
CA GLY A 137 8.10 7.56 -3.88
C GLY A 137 7.61 6.21 -3.35
N LEU A 138 8.55 5.35 -2.96
CA LEU A 138 8.27 3.98 -2.53
C LEU A 138 7.44 3.93 -1.23
N ALA A 139 7.79 4.75 -0.24
CA ALA A 139 7.09 4.76 1.05
C ALA A 139 5.61 5.15 0.89
N ALA A 140 5.32 6.20 0.12
CA ALA A 140 3.96 6.62 -0.15
C ALA A 140 3.18 5.57 -0.97
N ALA A 141 3.83 4.96 -1.97
CA ALA A 141 3.20 3.89 -2.75
C ALA A 141 2.82 2.68 -1.89
N LYS A 142 3.73 2.24 -1.00
CA LYS A 142 3.46 1.17 -0.03
C LYS A 142 2.30 1.55 0.89
N ALA A 143 2.30 2.77 1.44
CA ALA A 143 1.22 3.24 2.30
C ALA A 143 -0.14 3.27 1.57
N THR A 144 -0.18 3.74 0.33
CA THR A 144 -1.38 3.70 -0.52
C THR A 144 -1.87 2.26 -0.71
N LEU A 145 -0.98 1.33 -1.02
CA LEU A 145 -1.32 -0.08 -1.20
C LEU A 145 -1.81 -0.72 0.11
N SER A 146 -1.21 -0.37 1.26
CA SER A 146 -1.68 -0.81 2.60
C SER A 146 -3.12 -0.38 2.85
N ARG A 147 -3.49 0.86 2.48
CA ARG A 147 -4.87 1.37 2.60
C ARG A 147 -5.83 0.62 1.69
N VAL A 148 -5.41 0.31 0.46
CA VAL A 148 -6.20 -0.51 -0.46
C VAL A 148 -6.42 -1.92 0.08
N ALA A 149 -5.37 -2.59 0.58
CA ALA A 149 -5.48 -3.93 1.15
C ALA A 149 -6.37 -3.97 2.41
N LYS A 150 -6.26 -2.94 3.25
CA LYS A 150 -7.14 -2.73 4.40
C LYS A 150 -8.61 -2.58 3.98
N ALA A 151 -8.88 -1.71 3.00
CA ALA A 151 -10.24 -1.53 2.50
C ALA A 151 -10.80 -2.81 1.86
N ALA A 152 -9.97 -3.56 1.14
CA ALA A 152 -10.32 -4.89 0.63
C ALA A 152 -10.75 -5.82 1.78
N ALA A 153 -9.94 -5.97 2.82
CA ALA A 153 -10.25 -6.80 3.98
C ALA A 153 -11.54 -6.37 4.69
N MET A 154 -11.78 -5.06 4.83
CA MET A 154 -13.03 -4.53 5.39
C MET A 154 -14.24 -4.91 4.54
N ARG A 155 -14.14 -4.72 3.22
CA ARG A 155 -15.25 -4.93 2.27
C ARG A 155 -15.60 -6.40 2.05
N VAL A 156 -14.66 -7.31 2.27
CA VAL A 156 -14.93 -8.77 2.27
C VAL A 156 -15.22 -9.34 3.65
N GLY A 157 -15.22 -8.52 4.69
CA GLY A 157 -15.58 -8.95 6.05
C GLY A 157 -14.52 -9.81 6.74
N VAL A 158 -13.24 -9.69 6.39
CA VAL A 158 -12.15 -10.36 7.12
C VAL A 158 -11.29 -9.38 7.92
N TYR A 159 -11.81 -8.18 8.16
CA TYR A 159 -11.11 -7.16 8.94
C TYR A 159 -11.32 -7.38 10.45
N SER A 160 -10.25 -7.74 11.17
CA SER A 160 -10.19 -7.80 12.63
C SER A 160 -9.08 -6.89 13.19
N GLY A 161 -9.06 -6.67 14.52
CA GLY A 161 -8.02 -5.86 15.16
C GLY A 161 -6.60 -6.39 14.89
N TRP A 162 -6.44 -7.71 14.75
CA TRP A 162 -5.16 -8.34 14.42
C TRP A 162 -4.73 -8.05 12.96
N ILE A 163 -5.62 -8.24 11.98
CA ILE A 163 -5.28 -8.06 10.56
C ILE A 163 -4.98 -6.58 10.22
N ALA A 164 -5.51 -5.64 11.01
CA ALA A 164 -5.27 -4.21 10.85
C ALA A 164 -3.77 -3.86 10.91
N GLY A 165 -3.07 -4.32 11.96
CA GLY A 165 -1.64 -4.09 12.11
C GLY A 165 -0.78 -4.91 11.13
N ALA A 166 -1.32 -6.02 10.64
CA ALA A 166 -0.67 -6.85 9.63
C ALA A 166 -0.68 -6.15 8.26
N LEU A 167 -1.84 -5.65 7.81
CA LEU A 167 -2.01 -4.98 6.52
C LEU A 167 -1.30 -3.62 6.43
N GLU A 168 -1.02 -2.97 7.55
CA GLU A 168 -0.23 -1.72 7.55
C GLU A 168 1.21 -1.96 7.08
N ARG A 169 1.78 -3.14 7.38
CA ARG A 169 3.20 -3.46 7.14
C ARG A 169 3.43 -4.53 6.07
N VAL A 170 2.38 -5.14 5.51
CA VAL A 170 2.52 -6.22 4.52
C VAL A 170 3.46 -5.85 3.36
N PHE A 171 3.36 -4.62 2.86
CA PHE A 171 4.17 -4.10 1.76
C PHE A 171 5.64 -3.83 2.09
N ASP A 172 6.06 -3.99 3.35
CA ASP A 172 7.48 -4.02 3.71
C ASP A 172 8.12 -5.38 3.49
N TYR A 173 7.31 -6.44 3.41
CA TYR A 173 7.77 -7.82 3.31
C TYR A 173 7.52 -8.43 1.93
N ILE A 174 6.72 -7.78 1.07
CA ILE A 174 6.37 -8.31 -0.26
C ILE A 174 6.91 -7.45 -1.40
N ASN A 175 7.17 -8.10 -2.53
CA ASN A 175 7.52 -7.42 -3.77
C ASN A 175 6.26 -6.88 -4.45
N ILE A 176 6.08 -5.55 -4.41
CA ILE A 176 4.89 -4.88 -4.95
C ILE A 176 4.79 -4.92 -6.48
N PHE A 177 5.84 -5.35 -7.18
CA PHE A 177 5.91 -5.41 -8.64
C PHE A 177 5.56 -6.79 -9.22
N ALA A 178 5.35 -7.81 -8.37
CA ALA A 178 5.07 -9.18 -8.82
C ALA A 178 3.82 -9.73 -8.14
N ASN A 179 2.74 -9.93 -8.93
CA ASN A 179 1.47 -10.52 -8.51
C ASN A 179 0.99 -10.03 -7.13
N VAL A 180 0.87 -8.70 -6.99
CA VAL A 180 0.71 -8.00 -5.72
C VAL A 180 -0.47 -8.51 -4.88
N GLY A 181 -1.60 -8.88 -5.52
CA GLY A 181 -2.76 -9.41 -4.78
C GLY A 181 -2.44 -10.73 -4.12
N HIS A 182 -1.87 -11.66 -4.88
CA HIS A 182 -1.51 -12.96 -4.36
C HIS A 182 -0.43 -12.88 -3.29
N ALA A 183 0.58 -12.01 -3.47
CA ALA A 183 1.62 -11.80 -2.47
C ALA A 183 1.04 -11.25 -1.14
N VAL A 184 0.11 -10.30 -1.21
CA VAL A 184 -0.61 -9.82 -0.02
C VAL A 184 -1.41 -10.95 0.61
N ALA A 185 -2.16 -11.72 -0.17
CA ALA A 185 -3.01 -12.77 0.36
C ALA A 185 -2.24 -13.91 1.02
N GLN A 186 -1.14 -14.37 0.39
CA GLN A 186 -0.25 -15.37 0.98
C GLN A 186 0.39 -14.87 2.26
N TRP A 187 0.82 -13.61 2.30
CA TRP A 187 1.41 -13.05 3.50
C TRP A 187 0.39 -12.96 4.64
N VAL A 188 -0.86 -12.60 4.34
CA VAL A 188 -1.92 -12.56 5.35
C VAL A 188 -2.24 -13.97 5.87
N ASP A 189 -2.46 -14.96 4.99
CA ASP A 189 -2.69 -16.37 5.37
C ASP A 189 -1.54 -16.91 6.22
N ALA A 190 -0.28 -16.58 5.89
CA ALA A 190 0.87 -17.03 6.67
C ALA A 190 0.94 -16.45 8.10
N ASN A 191 0.18 -15.39 8.40
CA ASN A 191 0.25 -14.70 9.69
C ASN A 191 -1.06 -14.75 10.48
N ASP A 192 -2.17 -15.23 9.91
CA ASP A 192 -3.49 -15.20 10.55
C ASP A 192 -3.69 -16.22 11.67
N PHE A 193 -4.92 -16.34 12.19
CA PHE A 193 -5.22 -17.23 13.31
C PHE A 193 -5.07 -18.72 12.97
N HIS A 194 -5.14 -19.09 11.69
CA HIS A 194 -4.97 -20.45 11.19
C HIS A 194 -3.97 -20.48 10.03
N PRO A 195 -2.66 -20.34 10.31
CA PRO A 195 -1.69 -20.05 9.27
C PRO A 195 -1.58 -21.12 8.18
N ASN A 196 -1.46 -20.66 6.94
CA ASN A 196 -1.18 -21.48 5.75
C ASN A 196 -2.26 -22.54 5.48
N ASN A 197 -3.52 -22.23 5.75
CA ASN A 197 -4.64 -23.14 5.44
C ASN A 197 -5.33 -22.80 4.11
N GLY A 198 -4.82 -21.81 3.38
CA GLY A 198 -5.36 -21.36 2.10
C GLY A 198 -6.58 -20.45 2.24
N ARG A 199 -6.85 -19.94 3.45
CA ARG A 199 -7.98 -19.07 3.77
C ARG A 199 -7.53 -17.96 4.71
N ILE A 200 -8.14 -16.79 4.56
CA ILE A 200 -7.96 -15.66 5.46
C ILE A 200 -8.99 -15.76 6.58
N ASN A 201 -8.52 -16.07 7.79
CA ASN A 201 -9.33 -16.27 8.98
C ASN A 201 -9.00 -15.18 10.00
N ALA A 202 -9.96 -14.29 10.21
CA ALA A 202 -9.77 -13.12 11.07
C ALA A 202 -10.15 -13.37 12.54
N TRP A 203 -10.50 -14.61 12.89
CA TRP A 203 -10.95 -15.08 14.20
C TRP A 203 -10.33 -16.44 14.54
N ALA A 204 -10.27 -16.75 15.83
CA ALA A 204 -9.81 -18.02 16.40
C ALA A 204 -10.97 -18.98 16.69
#